data_AF-A0A9P4WGR3-F1
#
_entry.id   AF-A0A9P4WGR3-F1
#
_cell.length_a   1.000
_cell.length_b   1.000
_cell.length_c   1.000
_cell.angle_alpha   90.00
_cell.angle_beta   90.00
_cell.angle_gamma   90.00
#
_symmetry.space_group_name_H-M   'P 1'
#
loop_
_entity.id
_entity.type
_entity.pdbx_description
1 polymer ?
#
loop_
_entity_poly.entity_id
_entity_poly.type
_entity_poly.pdbx_seq_one_letter_code
_entity_poly.pdbx_strand_id
1 'polypeptide(L)'
;MYFHGERTADLYGELVSWNDNENASSDATNGVGMQSGHGLQALEIQERIWSFILTWSRILLKDVASLMDGEILTNLGPPSTPGDVSSLRIFALEALYRLPDQLDLVRLKAIATAERNAREDHLWCLREDPGYFAEILQEESEHRREMVRDIRGQEHPSLKKPGRQLFWNRVTEDVLVDSYFGFAIFDEIVRRIDDFTSQHAKHHDRMKAEGANVPEDLSMAFQKLCVLLSNMAAELIRHLLTGLFPSPPLRRFCAREPHSTWAATYRMPDRNQSHKRVMALFDVLFDARKLHLFGLHTLTGEIGRLMQTDSEVGALISPWIANRLSSLTVVSECLHQLHLYKPWSRKLENDAALNRITLERIDREVLKQWTPILKAKFERSQIYKYAIPTDGKFTYPIHRRRNKQNVEILRKAEANLDELWRIVDRHFKSNAEGKSQHDLIAHLLRKDRVIQRTPEWTRPENTRAPAEKEDYEYRPFSTLFHDVTKQVTGTFDHVTHFPETPKAKTRGSAT
;
A
#
# COMPACT_ATOMS: atom_id res chain seq x y z
N MET A 1 -20.49 37.74 -7.29
CA MET A 1 -20.54 37.61 -5.82
C MET A 1 -20.17 36.19 -5.43
N TYR A 2 -19.69 35.95 -4.21
CA TYR A 2 -19.38 34.61 -3.69
C TYR A 2 -19.76 34.51 -2.21
N PHE A 3 -20.01 33.30 -1.72
CA PHE A 3 -20.26 33.06 -0.30
C PHE A 3 -18.94 32.92 0.47
N HIS A 4 -18.78 33.71 1.53
CA HIS A 4 -17.63 33.61 2.44
C HIS A 4 -17.91 32.61 3.57
N GLY A 5 -16.86 31.90 3.99
CA GLY A 5 -16.94 30.79 4.96
C GLY A 5 -16.83 31.25 6.41
N GLU A 6 -17.63 32.24 6.81
CA GLU A 6 -17.65 32.73 8.18
C GLU A 6 -18.27 31.70 9.15
N ARG A 7 -17.72 31.63 10.37
CA ARG A 7 -18.06 30.61 11.38
C ARG A 7 -19.05 31.09 12.43
N THR A 8 -19.35 32.39 12.46
CA THR A 8 -20.33 32.99 13.37
C THR A 8 -21.72 32.91 12.77
N ALA A 9 -22.72 32.60 13.61
CA ALA A 9 -24.11 32.46 13.17
C ALA A 9 -24.63 33.69 12.39
N ASP A 10 -24.22 34.89 12.79
CA ASP A 10 -24.68 36.15 12.18
C ASP A 10 -24.09 36.43 10.80
N LEU A 11 -22.96 35.80 10.46
CA LEU A 11 -22.24 35.99 9.20
C LEU A 11 -22.26 34.73 8.31
N TYR A 12 -22.90 33.67 8.78
CA TYR A 12 -22.94 32.40 8.05
C TYR A 12 -23.73 32.55 6.74
N GLY A 13 -23.06 32.28 5.62
CA GLY A 13 -23.65 32.46 4.30
C GLY A 13 -23.69 33.92 3.84
N GLU A 14 -22.82 34.79 4.36
CA GLU A 14 -22.64 36.13 3.82
C GLU A 14 -22.18 36.10 2.35
N LEU A 15 -22.80 36.95 1.53
CA LEU A 15 -22.53 37.07 0.11
C LEU A 15 -21.67 38.31 -0.17
N VAL A 16 -20.41 38.10 -0.55
CA VAL A 16 -19.45 39.17 -0.84
C VAL A 16 -19.55 39.58 -2.32
N SER A 17 -19.71 40.87 -2.59
CA SER A 17 -19.77 41.39 -3.95
C SER A 17 -18.42 41.31 -4.65
N TRP A 18 -18.45 41.17 -5.99
CA TRP A 18 -17.21 41.24 -6.78
C TRP A 18 -16.61 42.64 -6.85
N ASN A 19 -17.43 43.67 -6.61
CA ASN A 19 -16.98 45.07 -6.61
C ASN A 19 -16.35 45.48 -5.27
N ASP A 20 -16.55 44.69 -4.22
CA ASP A 20 -16.16 45.05 -2.85
C ASP A 20 -14.78 44.46 -2.47
N ASN A 21 -14.27 43.49 -3.25
CA ASN A 21 -12.96 42.87 -3.05
C ASN A 21 -12.32 42.50 -4.40
N GLU A 22 -11.11 43.01 -4.68
CA GLU A 22 -10.37 42.76 -5.92
C GLU A 22 -10.08 41.27 -6.17
N ASN A 23 -9.97 40.46 -5.11
CA ASN A 23 -9.73 39.02 -5.19
C ASN A 23 -11.03 38.19 -5.25
N ALA A 24 -12.21 38.82 -5.16
CA ALA A 24 -13.49 38.12 -5.03
C ALA A 24 -13.82 37.17 -6.19
N SER A 25 -13.34 37.47 -7.40
CA SER A 25 -13.49 36.59 -8.56
C SER A 25 -12.61 35.34 -8.43
N SER A 26 -11.34 35.53 -8.02
CA SER A 26 -10.39 34.45 -7.80
C SER A 26 -10.79 33.57 -6.61
N ASP A 27 -11.27 34.16 -5.53
CA ASP A 27 -11.67 33.43 -4.31
C ASP A 27 -12.92 32.59 -4.54
N ALA A 28 -13.81 33.01 -5.45
CA ALA A 28 -14.98 32.24 -5.87
C ALA A 28 -14.62 30.96 -6.65
N THR A 29 -13.48 30.95 -7.34
CA THR A 29 -13.02 29.82 -8.16
C THR A 29 -11.93 28.99 -7.50
N ASN A 30 -11.19 29.57 -6.54
CA ASN A 30 -10.03 28.93 -5.92
C ASN A 30 -10.36 28.19 -4.61
N GLY A 31 -11.65 28.08 -4.27
CA GLY A 31 -12.15 27.29 -3.15
C GLY A 31 -11.94 27.93 -1.78
N VAL A 32 -11.53 29.20 -1.72
CA VAL A 32 -11.54 30.05 -0.51
C VAL A 32 -12.98 30.45 -0.18
N GLY A 33 -13.78 30.72 -1.21
CA GLY A 33 -15.21 30.92 -1.11
C GLY A 33 -15.98 29.97 -2.04
N MET A 34 -17.30 30.12 -2.07
CA MET A 34 -18.18 29.31 -2.91
C MET A 34 -18.90 30.20 -3.93
N GLN A 35 -18.92 29.78 -5.19
CA GLN A 35 -19.74 30.47 -6.20
C GLN A 35 -21.20 30.53 -5.74
N SER A 36 -21.88 31.64 -5.99
CA SER A 36 -23.24 31.89 -5.51
C SER A 36 -24.23 30.78 -5.86
N GLY A 37 -24.17 30.24 -7.08
CA GLY A 37 -25.02 29.11 -7.50
C GLY A 37 -24.80 27.85 -6.66
N HIS A 38 -23.54 27.42 -6.50
CA HIS A 38 -23.22 26.26 -5.69
C HIS A 38 -23.50 26.50 -4.20
N GLY A 39 -23.20 27.71 -3.69
CA GLY A 39 -23.45 28.10 -2.31
C GLY A 39 -24.93 28.05 -1.95
N LEU A 40 -25.81 28.56 -2.81
CA LEU A 40 -27.27 28.44 -2.62
C LEU A 40 -27.72 26.98 -2.57
N GLN A 41 -27.20 26.13 -3.46
CA GLN A 41 -27.50 24.69 -3.44
C GLN A 41 -27.01 24.03 -2.14
N ALA A 42 -25.83 24.40 -1.64
CA ALA A 42 -25.33 23.90 -0.37
C ALA A 42 -26.19 24.36 0.81
N LEU A 43 -26.62 25.62 0.84
CA LEU A 43 -27.53 26.14 1.87
C LEU A 43 -28.88 25.41 1.84
N GLU A 44 -29.44 25.14 0.65
CA GLU A 44 -30.68 24.36 0.51
C GLU A 44 -30.51 22.92 1.02
N ILE A 45 -29.39 22.26 0.68
CA ILE A 45 -29.07 20.91 1.18
C ILE A 45 -28.94 20.94 2.70
N GLN A 46 -28.24 21.92 3.26
CA GLN A 46 -28.05 22.09 4.70
C GLN A 46 -29.37 22.34 5.42
N GLU A 47 -30.25 23.20 4.89
CA GLU A 47 -31.58 23.44 5.44
C GLU A 47 -32.41 22.15 5.50
N ARG A 48 -32.39 21.36 4.42
CA ARG A 48 -33.11 20.08 4.35
C ARG A 48 -32.55 19.05 5.33
N ILE A 49 -31.22 18.94 5.41
CA ILE A 49 -30.55 18.04 6.37
C ILE A 49 -30.87 18.48 7.80
N TRP A 50 -30.76 19.77 8.10
CA TRP A 50 -31.07 20.32 9.41
C TRP A 50 -32.51 20.04 9.83
N SER A 51 -33.46 20.31 8.92
CA SER A 51 -34.87 20.02 9.13
C SER A 51 -35.14 18.54 9.38
N PHE A 52 -34.47 17.65 8.64
CA PHE A 52 -34.55 16.21 8.84
C PHE A 52 -34.00 15.80 10.22
N ILE A 53 -32.80 16.26 10.58
CA ILE A 53 -32.15 15.93 11.87
C ILE A 53 -33.01 16.43 13.03
N LEU A 54 -33.53 17.65 12.94
CA LEU A 54 -34.34 18.26 13.99
C LEU A 54 -35.68 17.54 14.15
N THR A 55 -36.31 17.13 13.04
CA THR A 55 -37.53 16.31 13.06
C THR A 55 -37.27 14.94 13.70
N TRP A 56 -36.19 14.27 13.30
CA TRP A 56 -35.81 12.97 13.88
C TRP A 56 -35.44 13.07 15.37
N SER A 57 -34.69 14.10 15.75
CA SER A 57 -34.30 14.33 17.14
C SER A 57 -35.52 14.56 18.02
N ARG A 58 -36.52 15.31 17.55
CA ARG A 58 -37.81 15.48 18.25
C ARG A 58 -38.57 14.17 18.42
N ILE A 59 -38.52 13.27 17.44
CA ILE A 59 -39.18 11.96 17.53
C ILE A 59 -38.45 11.03 18.51
N LEU A 60 -37.12 10.97 18.42
CA LEU A 60 -36.28 10.08 19.22
C LEU A 60 -36.18 10.52 20.68
N LEU A 61 -36.12 11.83 20.93
CA LEU A 61 -35.92 12.41 22.25
C LEU A 61 -37.21 13.01 22.84
N LYS A 62 -38.37 12.56 22.35
CA LYS A 62 -39.71 13.02 22.81
C LYS A 62 -39.93 12.92 24.32
N ASP A 63 -39.19 12.04 25.01
CA ASP A 63 -39.28 11.80 26.44
C ASP A 63 -38.27 12.64 27.26
N VAL A 64 -37.45 13.46 26.61
CA VAL A 64 -36.47 14.36 27.24
C VAL A 64 -37.07 15.76 27.35
N ALA A 65 -37.37 16.18 28.58
CA ALA A 65 -38.17 17.38 28.87
C ALA A 65 -37.52 18.72 28.48
N SER A 66 -36.19 18.76 28.29
CA SER A 66 -35.50 19.95 27.79
C SER A 66 -34.44 19.58 26.77
N LEU A 67 -34.76 19.82 25.50
CA LEU A 67 -33.83 19.71 24.38
C LEU A 67 -33.01 20.99 24.16
N MET A 68 -33.36 22.07 24.88
CA MET A 68 -32.84 23.43 24.67
C MET A 68 -32.00 23.93 25.86
N ASP A 69 -32.17 23.37 27.06
CA ASP A 69 -31.51 23.85 28.29
C ASP A 69 -30.32 22.95 28.72
N GLY A 70 -29.56 22.46 27.74
CA GLY A 70 -28.35 21.66 27.98
C GLY A 70 -27.08 22.39 27.55
N GLU A 71 -25.97 22.19 28.26
CA GLU A 71 -24.64 22.55 27.74
C GLU A 71 -24.41 21.78 26.43
N ILE A 72 -24.21 22.52 25.34
CA ILE A 72 -23.82 21.94 24.06
C ILE A 72 -22.39 21.41 24.23
N LEU A 73 -22.24 20.11 24.48
CA LEU A 73 -20.97 19.43 24.38
C LEU A 73 -20.51 19.52 22.92
N THR A 74 -19.56 20.42 22.66
CA THR A 74 -18.97 20.64 21.32
C THR A 74 -18.25 19.41 20.75
N ASN A 75 -18.03 18.36 21.55
CA ASN A 75 -17.35 17.15 21.12
C ASN A 75 -17.89 15.93 21.86
N LEU A 76 -18.73 15.12 21.20
CA LEU A 76 -19.26 13.88 21.77
C LEU A 76 -18.22 12.73 21.74
N GLY A 77 -17.07 12.91 21.07
CA GLY A 77 -16.08 11.86 20.85
C GLY A 77 -16.64 10.68 20.04
N PRO A 78 -15.78 9.78 19.50
CA PRO A 78 -16.27 8.55 18.90
C PRO A 78 -16.91 7.64 19.97
N PRO A 79 -17.88 6.78 19.61
CA PRO A 79 -18.34 5.73 20.51
C PRO A 79 -17.14 4.87 20.94
N SER A 80 -17.00 4.62 22.25
CA SER A 80 -15.85 3.87 22.78
C SER A 80 -15.77 2.47 22.16
N THR A 81 -14.80 2.25 21.27
CA THR A 81 -14.50 0.91 20.76
C THR A 81 -13.54 0.20 21.72
N PRO A 82 -13.85 -1.03 22.17
CA PRO A 82 -12.94 -1.81 23.00
C PRO A 82 -11.82 -2.40 22.11
N GLY A 83 -10.63 -1.80 22.12
CA GLY A 83 -9.42 -2.40 21.53
C GLY A 83 -8.44 -1.38 20.93
N ASP A 84 -7.20 -1.43 21.40
CA ASP A 84 -6.11 -0.47 21.18
C ASP A 84 -5.47 -0.53 19.75
N VAL A 85 -6.20 -1.02 18.74
CA VAL A 85 -5.71 -1.10 17.35
C VAL A 85 -6.81 -0.75 16.36
N SER A 86 -7.06 0.55 16.17
CA SER A 86 -8.01 1.02 15.16
C SER A 86 -7.39 0.96 13.76
N SER A 87 -7.81 -0.02 12.95
CA SER A 87 -7.44 -0.08 11.52
C SER A 87 -7.95 1.14 10.74
N LEU A 88 -7.28 1.54 9.64
CA LEU A 88 -7.71 2.64 8.75
C LEU A 88 -9.19 2.53 8.31
N ARG A 89 -9.70 1.30 8.25
CA ARG A 89 -11.10 0.99 7.94
C ARG A 89 -12.07 1.38 9.05
N ILE A 90 -11.74 1.12 10.32
CA ILE A 90 -12.59 1.53 11.46
C ILE A 90 -12.69 3.06 11.48
N PHE A 91 -11.57 3.74 11.24
CA PHE A 91 -11.56 5.20 11.07
C PHE A 91 -12.47 5.65 9.92
N ALA A 92 -12.41 5.02 8.75
CA ALA A 92 -13.27 5.39 7.62
C ALA A 92 -14.78 5.18 7.90
N LEU A 93 -15.14 4.13 8.64
CA LEU A 93 -16.53 3.89 9.06
C LEU A 93 -17.01 4.89 10.11
N GLU A 94 -16.13 5.27 11.04
CA GLU A 94 -16.43 6.24 12.09
C GLU A 94 -16.32 7.69 11.62
N ALA A 95 -15.65 7.96 10.49
CA ALA A 95 -15.42 9.31 9.96
C ALA A 95 -16.73 10.10 9.77
N LEU A 96 -17.83 9.42 9.42
CA LEU A 96 -19.15 10.05 9.25
C LEU A 96 -19.79 10.51 10.58
N TYR A 97 -19.32 9.97 11.70
CA TYR A 97 -19.78 10.29 13.05
C TYR A 97 -18.78 11.17 13.81
N ARG A 98 -17.67 11.55 13.17
CA ARG A 98 -16.65 12.43 13.73
C ARG A 98 -16.82 13.85 13.18
N LEU A 99 -16.37 14.83 13.95
CA LEU A 99 -16.15 16.17 13.41
C LEU A 99 -15.17 16.07 12.24
N PRO A 100 -15.27 16.92 11.20
CA PRO A 100 -14.34 16.90 10.07
C PRO A 100 -12.90 16.85 10.58
N ASP A 101 -12.22 15.73 10.28
CA ASP A 101 -10.88 15.47 10.79
C ASP A 101 -9.95 16.62 10.37
N GLN A 102 -9.20 17.15 11.32
CA GLN A 102 -8.12 18.09 11.04
C GLN A 102 -6.94 17.34 10.44
N LEU A 103 -6.10 18.04 9.67
CA LEU A 103 -4.84 17.51 9.15
C LEU A 103 -4.02 16.84 10.27
N ASP A 104 -3.83 15.52 10.19
CA ASP A 104 -3.00 14.76 11.10
C ASP A 104 -1.62 14.47 10.47
N LEU A 105 -0.67 15.37 10.75
CA LEU A 105 0.71 15.26 10.28
C LEU A 105 1.44 14.04 10.85
N VAL A 106 1.09 13.60 12.07
CA VAL A 106 1.73 12.46 12.72
C VAL A 106 1.33 11.18 12.00
N ARG A 107 0.03 11.02 11.74
CA ARG A 107 -0.50 9.89 10.97
C ARG A 107 0.02 9.88 9.54
N LEU A 108 0.02 11.04 8.87
CA LEU A 108 0.56 11.18 7.52
C LEU A 108 2.01 10.66 7.45
N LYS A 109 2.86 11.11 8.38
CA LYS A 109 4.24 10.65 8.48
C LYS A 109 4.36 9.16 8.82
N ALA A 110 3.55 8.67 9.77
CA ALA A 110 3.60 7.29 10.22
C ALA A 110 3.29 6.30 9.08
N ILE A 111 2.23 6.56 8.30
CA ILE A 111 1.80 5.69 7.20
C ILE A 111 2.84 5.70 6.07
N ALA A 112 3.33 6.88 5.67
CA ALA A 112 4.37 6.98 4.63
C ALA A 112 5.68 6.31 5.06
N THR A 113 6.08 6.47 6.33
CA THR A 113 7.28 5.84 6.89
C THR A 113 7.15 4.32 6.94
N ALA A 114 5.96 3.80 7.30
CA ALA A 114 5.70 2.37 7.32
C ALA A 114 5.85 1.74 5.92
N GLU A 115 5.26 2.34 4.89
CA GLU A 115 5.37 1.88 3.50
C GLU A 115 6.83 1.98 2.99
N ARG A 116 7.53 3.07 3.33
CA ARG A 116 8.95 3.23 3.01
C ARG A 116 9.81 2.14 3.66
N ASN A 117 9.57 1.81 4.92
CA ASN A 117 10.29 0.74 5.63
C ASN A 117 9.98 -0.64 5.03
N ALA A 118 8.72 -0.93 4.70
CA ALA A 118 8.35 -2.19 4.05
C ALA A 118 9.06 -2.36 2.70
N ARG A 119 9.24 -1.28 1.95
CA ARG A 119 10.00 -1.28 0.68
C ARG A 119 11.50 -1.48 0.87
N GLU A 120 12.07 -0.91 1.92
CA GLU A 120 13.46 -1.21 2.31
C GLU A 120 13.62 -2.69 2.65
N ASP A 121 12.73 -3.25 3.48
CA ASP A 121 12.75 -4.66 3.83
C ASP A 121 12.61 -5.56 2.61
N HIS A 122 11.72 -5.21 1.67
CA HIS A 122 11.58 -5.89 0.40
C HIS A 122 12.89 -5.92 -0.41
N LEU A 123 13.60 -4.79 -0.51
CA LEU A 123 14.90 -4.72 -1.20
C LEU A 123 15.94 -5.64 -0.57
N TRP A 124 15.99 -5.69 0.76
CA TRP A 124 16.89 -6.57 1.47
C TRP A 124 16.53 -8.04 1.26
N CYS A 125 15.24 -8.40 1.35
CA CYS A 125 14.78 -9.76 1.10
C CYS A 125 15.14 -10.25 -0.31
N LEU A 126 15.04 -9.38 -1.33
CA LEU A 126 15.47 -9.71 -2.71
C LEU A 126 16.97 -10.02 -2.83
N ARG A 127 17.81 -9.43 -1.96
CA ARG A 127 19.26 -9.68 -1.92
C ARG A 127 19.66 -10.82 -0.99
N GLU A 128 18.85 -11.10 0.01
CA GLU A 128 19.18 -11.99 1.11
C GLU A 128 18.64 -13.40 0.89
N ASP A 129 17.38 -13.53 0.46
CA ASP A 129 16.65 -14.80 0.36
C ASP A 129 16.43 -15.21 -1.12
N PRO A 130 17.09 -16.29 -1.59
CA PRO A 130 16.90 -16.81 -2.95
C PRO A 130 15.47 -17.30 -3.23
N GLY A 131 14.81 -17.90 -2.25
CA GLY A 131 13.43 -18.39 -2.37
C GLY A 131 12.46 -17.23 -2.56
N TYR A 132 12.57 -16.20 -1.71
CA TYR A 132 11.79 -14.98 -1.85
C TYR A 132 12.01 -14.30 -3.20
N PHE A 133 13.27 -14.17 -3.64
CA PHE A 133 13.59 -13.61 -4.95
C PHE A 133 12.90 -14.38 -6.10
N ALA A 134 12.92 -15.71 -6.05
CA ALA A 134 12.27 -16.55 -7.04
C ALA A 134 10.74 -16.43 -7.02
N GLU A 135 10.14 -16.33 -5.83
CA GLU A 135 8.70 -16.11 -5.66
C GLU A 135 8.26 -14.77 -6.27
N ILE A 136 8.99 -13.68 -6.00
CA ILE A 136 8.68 -12.36 -6.56
C ILE A 136 8.81 -12.35 -8.09
N LEU A 137 9.87 -12.95 -8.64
CA LEU A 137 10.01 -13.07 -10.10
C LEU A 137 8.88 -13.89 -10.73
N GLN A 138 8.51 -15.00 -10.09
CA GLN A 138 7.44 -15.86 -10.57
C GLN A 138 6.10 -15.12 -10.54
N GLU A 139 5.80 -14.44 -9.44
CA GLU A 139 4.58 -13.65 -9.29
C GLU A 139 4.52 -12.53 -10.34
N GLU A 140 5.60 -11.78 -10.53
CA GLU A 140 5.66 -10.74 -11.57
C GLU A 140 5.48 -11.32 -12.97
N SER A 141 6.09 -12.48 -13.26
CA SER A 141 5.95 -13.16 -14.54
C SER A 141 4.49 -13.53 -14.87
N GLU A 142 3.69 -13.85 -13.86
CA GLU A 142 2.28 -14.21 -14.02
C GLU A 142 1.38 -12.99 -14.27
N HIS A 143 1.79 -11.79 -13.88
CA HIS A 143 1.00 -10.57 -14.09
C HIS A 143 1.35 -9.85 -15.39
N ARG A 144 2.27 -10.42 -16.17
CA ARG A 144 2.65 -9.90 -17.49
C ARG A 144 1.59 -10.14 -18.55
N ARG A 145 1.40 -9.15 -19.42
CA ARG A 145 0.47 -9.19 -20.56
C ARG A 145 0.77 -10.33 -21.54
N GLU A 146 2.03 -10.71 -21.67
CA GLU A 146 2.45 -11.82 -22.52
C GLU A 146 1.81 -13.16 -22.12
N MET A 147 1.32 -13.30 -20.88
CA MET A 147 0.62 -14.49 -20.40
C MET A 147 -0.80 -14.64 -20.98
N VAL A 148 -1.39 -13.57 -21.53
CA VAL A 148 -2.73 -13.61 -22.12
C VAL A 148 -2.68 -14.25 -23.52
N ARG A 149 -3.54 -15.24 -23.76
CA ARG A 149 -3.67 -15.90 -25.08
C ARG A 149 -4.42 -15.01 -26.06
N ASP A 150 -4.13 -15.13 -27.36
CA ASP A 150 -4.94 -14.40 -28.36
C ASP A 150 -6.33 -14.98 -28.51
N ILE A 151 -7.17 -14.27 -29.27
CA ILE A 151 -8.48 -14.73 -29.72
C ILE A 151 -8.46 -16.09 -30.45
N ARG A 152 -7.29 -16.55 -30.93
CA ARG A 152 -7.07 -17.87 -31.55
C ARG A 152 -6.49 -18.90 -30.57
N GLY A 153 -6.42 -18.56 -29.28
CA GLY A 153 -5.88 -19.42 -28.21
C GLY A 153 -4.36 -19.57 -28.23
N GLN A 154 -3.63 -18.80 -29.04
CA GLN A 154 -2.17 -18.93 -29.17
C GLN A 154 -1.43 -18.14 -28.08
N GLU A 155 -0.32 -18.70 -27.63
CA GLU A 155 0.60 -18.03 -26.70
C GLU A 155 1.38 -16.90 -27.38
N HIS A 156 1.79 -15.92 -26.59
CA HIS A 156 2.61 -14.80 -27.07
C HIS A 156 3.99 -15.28 -27.57
N PRO A 157 4.53 -14.74 -28.68
CA PRO A 157 5.82 -15.17 -29.24
C PRO A 157 7.01 -15.11 -28.26
N SER A 158 6.99 -14.18 -27.30
CA SER A 158 8.04 -14.08 -26.26
C SER A 158 8.04 -15.23 -25.26
N LEU A 159 6.96 -16.02 -25.16
CA LEU A 159 6.93 -17.21 -24.31
C LEU A 159 7.54 -18.43 -25.00
N LYS A 160 7.60 -18.42 -26.34
CA LYS A 160 8.18 -19.48 -27.17
C LYS A 160 9.68 -19.26 -27.36
N LYS A 161 10.44 -20.31 -27.68
CA LYS A 161 11.83 -20.15 -28.16
C LYS A 161 11.80 -19.54 -29.56
N PRO A 162 12.60 -18.49 -29.87
CA PRO A 162 13.72 -17.92 -29.09
C PRO A 162 13.36 -16.77 -28.12
N GLY A 163 12.12 -16.28 -28.13
CA GLY A 163 11.68 -15.10 -27.37
C GLY A 163 11.72 -15.21 -25.85
N ARG A 164 11.86 -16.43 -25.28
CA ARG A 164 11.90 -16.67 -23.83
C ARG A 164 12.96 -15.85 -23.08
N GLN A 165 14.07 -15.53 -23.75
CA GLN A 165 15.14 -14.71 -23.18
C GLN A 165 14.68 -13.27 -22.92
N LEU A 166 13.96 -12.70 -23.90
CA LEU A 166 13.39 -11.36 -23.82
C LEU A 166 12.37 -11.26 -22.68
N PHE A 167 11.51 -12.27 -22.54
CA PHE A 167 10.50 -12.31 -21.48
C PHE A 167 11.14 -12.21 -20.09
N TRP A 168 12.11 -13.09 -19.78
CA TRP A 168 12.74 -13.08 -18.45
C TRP A 168 13.62 -11.86 -18.19
N ASN A 169 14.25 -11.29 -19.22
CA ASN A 169 14.94 -10.00 -19.07
C ASN A 169 13.96 -8.89 -18.65
N ARG A 170 12.78 -8.81 -19.28
CA ARG A 170 11.74 -7.83 -18.92
C ARG A 170 11.15 -8.05 -17.53
N VAL A 171 10.87 -9.30 -17.15
CA VAL A 171 10.41 -9.62 -15.78
C VAL A 171 11.44 -9.13 -14.76
N THR A 172 12.72 -9.45 -14.98
CA THR A 172 13.78 -9.06 -14.07
C THR A 172 13.97 -7.55 -14.01
N GLU A 173 13.89 -6.87 -15.16
CA GLU A 173 13.95 -5.41 -15.26
C GLU A 173 12.82 -4.76 -14.44
N ASP A 174 11.57 -5.17 -14.67
CA ASP A 174 10.40 -4.60 -13.99
C ASP A 174 10.49 -4.78 -12.46
N VAL A 175 10.86 -5.98 -11.98
CA VAL A 175 11.06 -6.20 -10.53
C VAL A 175 12.12 -5.25 -9.98
N LEU A 176 13.28 -5.14 -10.63
CA LEU A 176 14.36 -4.30 -10.10
C LEU A 176 14.05 -2.81 -10.16
N VAL A 177 13.44 -2.34 -11.25
CA VAL A 177 13.04 -0.94 -11.38
C VAL A 177 11.99 -0.61 -10.33
N ASP A 178 10.93 -1.43 -10.19
CA ASP A 178 9.85 -1.21 -9.22
C ASP A 178 10.36 -1.21 -7.78
N SER A 179 11.24 -2.15 -7.42
CA SER A 179 11.75 -2.23 -6.05
C SER A 179 12.68 -1.05 -5.71
N TYR A 180 13.67 -0.74 -6.55
CA TYR A 180 14.65 0.31 -6.24
C TYR A 180 14.09 1.71 -6.42
N PHE A 181 13.44 1.97 -7.54
CA PHE A 181 12.85 3.28 -7.81
C PHE A 181 11.66 3.54 -6.87
N GLY A 182 10.84 2.52 -6.64
CA GLY A 182 9.72 2.64 -5.72
C GLY A 182 10.15 2.93 -4.28
N PHE A 183 11.25 2.31 -3.80
CA PHE A 183 11.83 2.67 -2.50
C PHE A 183 12.28 4.13 -2.45
N ALA A 184 13.05 4.57 -3.46
CA ALA A 184 13.55 5.95 -3.53
C ALA A 184 12.43 6.99 -3.56
N ILE A 185 11.34 6.73 -4.29
CA ILE A 185 10.17 7.61 -4.34
C ILE A 185 9.48 7.71 -2.97
N PHE A 186 9.29 6.59 -2.26
CA PHE A 186 8.67 6.62 -0.94
C PHE A 186 9.56 7.28 0.13
N ASP A 187 10.88 7.17 -0.01
CA ASP A 187 11.81 7.94 0.82
C ASP A 187 11.67 9.46 0.57
N GLU A 188 11.57 9.86 -0.71
CA GLU A 188 11.32 11.26 -1.09
C GLU A 188 9.96 11.76 -0.59
N ILE A 189 8.92 10.92 -0.57
CA ILE A 189 7.61 11.26 0.03
C ILE A 189 7.77 11.55 1.52
N VAL A 190 8.45 10.69 2.27
CA VAL A 190 8.71 10.90 3.71
C VAL A 190 9.49 12.20 3.93
N ARG A 191 10.52 12.45 3.12
CA ARG A 191 11.32 13.68 3.19
C ARG A 191 10.49 14.95 2.96
N ARG A 192 9.54 14.92 2.00
CA ARG A 192 8.63 16.05 1.73
C ARG A 192 7.58 16.23 2.82
N ILE A 193 7.10 15.15 3.44
CA ILE A 193 6.23 15.23 4.62
C ILE A 193 6.98 15.88 5.79
N ASP A 194 8.25 15.54 5.99
CA ASP A 194 9.09 16.14 7.03
C ASP A 194 9.35 17.63 6.79
N ASP A 195 9.62 18.02 5.55
CA ASP A 195 9.74 19.44 5.18
C ASP A 195 8.41 20.18 5.42
N PHE A 196 7.30 19.66 4.92
CA PHE A 196 5.97 20.24 5.14
C PHE A 196 5.63 20.39 6.63
N THR A 197 5.88 19.34 7.43
CA THR A 197 5.67 19.36 8.89
C THR A 197 6.54 20.42 9.56
N SER A 198 7.80 20.54 9.14
CA SER A 198 8.73 21.53 9.66
C SER A 198 8.30 22.96 9.32
N GLN A 199 7.88 23.22 8.07
CA GLN A 199 7.36 24.53 7.68
C GLN A 199 6.04 24.85 8.39
N HIS A 200 5.15 23.88 8.55
CA HIS A 200 3.89 24.05 9.25
C HIS A 200 4.12 24.42 10.71
N ALA A 201 5.07 23.76 11.39
CA ALA A 201 5.44 24.09 12.77
C ALA A 201 6.04 25.49 12.90
N LYS A 202 6.92 25.89 11.98
CA LYS A 202 7.55 27.23 11.97
C LYS A 202 6.53 28.37 11.83
N HIS A 203 5.49 28.16 11.02
CA HIS A 203 4.49 29.19 10.72
C HIS A 203 3.20 29.05 11.52
N HIS A 204 3.15 28.12 12.48
CA HIS A 204 1.94 27.79 13.24
C HIS A 204 1.27 29.02 13.88
N ASP A 205 2.05 29.91 14.51
CA ASP A 205 1.50 31.09 15.19
C ASP A 205 1.02 32.15 14.21
N ARG A 206 1.66 32.25 13.03
CA ARG A 206 1.25 33.14 11.94
C ARG A 206 -0.04 32.68 11.28
N MET A 207 -0.25 31.35 11.18
CA MET A 207 -1.46 30.76 10.59
C MET A 207 -2.70 30.88 11.50
N LYS A 208 -2.53 31.18 12.79
CA LYS A 208 -3.64 31.44 13.73
C LYS A 208 -4.23 32.84 13.61
N ALA A 209 -3.54 33.79 13.00
CA ALA A 209 -4.05 35.14 12.80
C ALA A 209 -5.19 35.14 11.76
N GLU A 210 -6.30 35.78 12.08
CA GLU A 210 -7.45 35.92 11.19
C GLU A 210 -7.03 36.65 9.89
N GLY A 211 -7.43 36.10 8.73
CA GLY A 211 -7.08 36.65 7.41
C GLY A 211 -5.63 36.39 6.94
N ALA A 212 -4.83 35.58 7.64
CA ALA A 212 -3.46 35.31 7.24
C ALA A 212 -3.37 34.48 5.94
N ASN A 213 -2.66 35.00 4.94
CA ASN A 213 -2.28 34.23 3.76
C ASN A 213 -1.24 33.16 4.10
N VAL A 214 -1.33 32.00 3.45
CA VAL A 214 -0.35 30.92 3.58
C VAL A 214 1.03 31.42 3.14
N PRO A 215 2.08 31.30 3.99
CA PRO A 215 3.45 31.63 3.61
C PRO A 215 3.91 30.88 2.35
N GLU A 216 4.71 31.52 1.50
CA GLU A 216 5.12 30.96 0.21
C GLU A 216 5.91 29.66 0.34
N ASP A 217 6.77 29.57 1.35
CA ASP A 217 7.56 28.41 1.70
C ASP A 217 6.70 27.22 2.18
N LEU A 218 5.67 27.48 2.99
CA LEU A 218 4.68 26.47 3.38
C LEU A 218 3.82 26.03 2.19
N SER A 219 3.38 26.98 1.38
CA SER A 219 2.63 26.73 0.14
C SER A 219 3.43 25.84 -0.81
N MET A 220 4.69 26.19 -1.07
CA MET A 220 5.58 25.44 -1.94
C MET A 220 5.83 24.02 -1.43
N ALA A 221 6.02 23.84 -0.11
CA ALA A 221 6.18 22.51 0.49
C ALA A 221 4.93 21.63 0.29
N PHE A 222 3.73 22.20 0.53
CA PHE A 222 2.45 21.54 0.30
C PHE A 222 2.28 21.15 -1.19
N GLN A 223 2.50 22.08 -2.12
CA GLN A 223 2.32 21.86 -3.55
C GLN A 223 3.26 20.76 -4.08
N LYS A 224 4.54 20.79 -3.67
CA LYS A 224 5.51 19.74 -4.03
C LYS A 224 5.07 18.36 -3.54
N LEU A 225 4.57 18.26 -2.31
CA LEU A 225 4.10 16.99 -1.77
C LEU A 225 2.85 16.48 -2.53
N CYS A 226 1.86 17.34 -2.77
CA CYS A 226 0.64 17.00 -3.50
C CYS A 226 0.91 16.52 -4.93
N VAL A 227 1.81 17.19 -5.67
CA VAL A 227 2.17 16.80 -7.04
C VAL A 227 2.88 15.45 -7.06
N LEU A 228 3.83 15.22 -6.15
CA LEU A 228 4.54 13.94 -6.05
C LEU A 228 3.58 12.78 -5.75
N LEU A 229 2.70 12.95 -4.77
CA LEU A 229 1.70 11.93 -4.41
C LEU A 229 0.72 11.66 -5.55
N SER A 230 0.29 12.71 -6.25
CA SER A 230 -0.62 12.58 -7.41
C SER A 230 0.03 11.84 -8.57
N ASN A 231 1.30 12.13 -8.86
CA ASN A 231 2.09 11.40 -9.85
C ASN A 231 2.29 9.93 -9.44
N MET A 232 2.56 9.67 -8.16
CA MET A 232 2.71 8.30 -7.65
C MET A 232 1.40 7.52 -7.72
N ALA A 233 0.26 8.14 -7.40
CA ALA A 233 -1.06 7.52 -7.53
C ALA A 233 -1.34 7.14 -9.00
N ALA A 234 -1.09 8.05 -9.94
CA ALA A 234 -1.24 7.78 -11.37
C ALA A 234 -0.37 6.62 -11.84
N GLU A 235 0.88 6.53 -11.36
CA GLU A 235 1.80 5.45 -11.73
C GLU A 235 1.36 4.10 -11.15
N LEU A 236 0.95 4.06 -9.88
CA LEU A 236 0.41 2.85 -9.25
C LEU A 236 -0.86 2.35 -9.96
N ILE A 237 -1.75 3.27 -10.37
CA ILE A 237 -2.95 2.93 -11.14
C ILE A 237 -2.57 2.36 -12.52
N ARG A 238 -1.56 2.94 -13.17
CA ARG A 238 -1.04 2.44 -14.45
C ARG A 238 -0.46 1.02 -14.31
N HIS A 239 0.31 0.75 -13.26
CA HIS A 239 0.87 -0.58 -12.98
C HIS A 239 -0.26 -1.59 -12.72
N LEU A 240 -1.23 -1.20 -11.90
CA LEU A 240 -2.41 -2.01 -11.62
C LEU A 240 -3.19 -2.36 -12.89
N LEU A 241 -3.43 -1.39 -13.76
CA LEU A 241 -4.07 -1.61 -15.06
C LEU A 241 -3.28 -2.60 -15.93
N THR A 242 -1.95 -2.52 -15.91
CA THR A 242 -1.10 -3.41 -16.72
C THR A 242 -1.11 -4.86 -16.23
N GLY A 243 -1.25 -5.10 -14.92
CA GLY A 243 -1.18 -6.42 -14.29
C GLY A 243 -2.52 -7.05 -13.87
N LEU A 244 -3.59 -6.26 -13.75
CA LEU A 244 -4.91 -6.76 -13.33
C LEU A 244 -5.47 -7.82 -14.29
N PHE A 245 -5.57 -7.49 -15.59
CA PHE A 245 -6.18 -8.38 -16.57
C PHE A 245 -5.36 -9.65 -16.86
N PRO A 246 -4.02 -9.60 -16.90
CA PRO A 246 -3.21 -10.81 -17.05
C PRO A 246 -3.11 -11.67 -15.78
N SER A 247 -3.58 -11.19 -14.63
CA SER A 247 -3.52 -11.92 -13.37
C SER A 247 -4.18 -13.30 -13.46
N PRO A 248 -3.66 -14.33 -12.75
CA PRO A 248 -4.18 -15.69 -12.86
C PRO A 248 -5.71 -15.82 -12.70
N PRO A 249 -6.39 -15.13 -11.75
CA PRO A 249 -7.84 -15.25 -11.58
C PRO A 249 -8.66 -14.69 -12.75
N LEU A 250 -8.16 -13.61 -13.39
CA LEU A 250 -8.89 -12.87 -14.43
C LEU A 250 -8.46 -13.24 -15.86
N ARG A 251 -7.24 -13.73 -16.05
CA ARG A 251 -6.64 -14.01 -17.36
C ARG A 251 -7.51 -14.85 -18.28
N ARG A 252 -8.25 -15.82 -17.74
CA ARG A 252 -9.16 -16.69 -18.50
C ARG A 252 -10.31 -15.94 -19.20
N PHE A 253 -10.63 -14.73 -18.74
CA PHE A 253 -11.64 -13.86 -19.30
C PHE A 253 -11.05 -12.84 -20.29
N CYS A 254 -9.74 -12.86 -20.50
CA CYS A 254 -9.03 -11.89 -21.33
C CYS A 254 -8.54 -12.57 -22.61
N ALA A 255 -8.61 -11.87 -23.74
CA ALA A 255 -8.02 -12.31 -24.99
C ALA A 255 -7.28 -11.16 -25.67
N ARG A 256 -6.03 -11.38 -26.09
CA ARG A 256 -5.28 -10.38 -26.89
C ARG A 256 -5.66 -10.44 -28.37
N GLU A 257 -5.54 -9.31 -29.06
CA GLU A 257 -5.63 -9.33 -30.53
C GLU A 257 -4.38 -10.02 -31.13
N PRO A 258 -4.50 -10.76 -32.25
CA PRO A 258 -3.39 -11.56 -32.77
C PRO A 258 -2.15 -10.77 -33.19
N HIS A 259 -2.33 -9.48 -33.51
CA HIS A 259 -1.28 -8.54 -33.92
C HIS A 259 -1.04 -7.40 -32.93
N SER A 260 -1.82 -7.35 -31.83
CA SER A 260 -1.59 -6.37 -30.77
C SER A 260 -0.76 -7.01 -29.66
N THR A 261 0.32 -6.32 -29.28
CA THR A 261 1.12 -6.63 -28.09
C THR A 261 0.58 -5.94 -26.84
N TRP A 262 -0.44 -5.07 -26.97
CA TRP A 262 -0.82 -4.14 -25.91
C TRP A 262 -2.32 -4.14 -25.56
N ALA A 263 -3.20 -4.58 -26.45
CA ALA A 263 -4.64 -4.60 -26.22
C ALA A 263 -5.12 -6.01 -25.87
N ALA A 264 -5.71 -6.15 -24.67
CA ALA A 264 -6.46 -7.33 -24.26
C ALA A 264 -7.94 -6.94 -24.10
N THR A 265 -8.82 -7.70 -24.74
CA THR A 265 -10.25 -7.56 -24.59
C THR A 265 -10.68 -8.39 -23.38
N TYR A 266 -11.23 -7.73 -22.37
CA TYR A 266 -11.87 -8.39 -21.23
C TYR A 266 -13.32 -8.77 -21.59
N ARG A 267 -13.67 -10.04 -21.41
CA ARG A 267 -15.02 -10.58 -21.60
C ARG A 267 -15.58 -10.99 -20.26
N MET A 268 -16.37 -10.11 -19.67
CA MET A 268 -16.96 -10.31 -18.35
C MET A 268 -17.93 -11.51 -18.37
N PRO A 269 -17.88 -12.42 -17.37
CA PRO A 269 -18.86 -13.48 -17.26
C PRO A 269 -20.23 -12.92 -16.84
N ASP A 270 -21.26 -13.16 -17.65
CA ASP A 270 -22.60 -12.54 -17.51
C ASP A 270 -23.30 -12.80 -16.17
N ARG A 271 -22.97 -13.91 -15.48
CA ARG A 271 -23.72 -14.39 -14.31
C ARG A 271 -23.10 -14.06 -12.94
N ASN A 272 -21.90 -13.48 -12.87
CA ASN A 272 -21.26 -13.25 -11.57
C ASN A 272 -21.38 -11.78 -11.12
N GLN A 273 -22.25 -11.54 -10.14
CA GLN A 273 -22.53 -10.20 -9.62
C GLN A 273 -21.34 -9.62 -8.83
N SER A 274 -20.57 -10.45 -8.14
CA SER A 274 -19.36 -10.07 -7.39
C SER A 274 -18.28 -9.53 -8.35
N HIS A 275 -18.08 -10.21 -9.49
CA HIS A 275 -17.19 -9.75 -10.57
C HIS A 275 -17.66 -8.39 -11.13
N LYS A 276 -18.96 -8.26 -11.42
CA LYS A 276 -19.55 -7.01 -11.93
C LYS A 276 -19.30 -5.83 -10.98
N ARG A 277 -19.48 -6.04 -9.68
CA ARG A 277 -19.28 -5.00 -8.64
C ARG A 277 -17.83 -4.53 -8.60
N VAL A 278 -16.88 -5.45 -8.44
CA VAL A 278 -15.47 -5.06 -8.31
C VAL A 278 -14.89 -4.49 -9.61
N MET A 279 -15.27 -5.04 -10.77
CA MET A 279 -14.83 -4.52 -12.06
C MET A 279 -15.38 -3.13 -12.34
N ALA A 280 -16.61 -2.81 -11.92
CA ALA A 280 -17.14 -1.45 -12.03
C ALA A 280 -16.30 -0.43 -11.24
N LEU A 281 -15.76 -0.81 -10.08
CA LEU A 281 -14.85 0.06 -9.32
C LEU A 281 -13.49 0.22 -10.03
N PHE A 282 -12.94 -0.84 -10.61
CA PHE A 282 -11.74 -0.74 -11.43
C PHE A 282 -11.95 0.12 -12.68
N ASP A 283 -13.12 0.02 -13.32
CA ASP A 283 -13.49 0.88 -14.47
C ASP A 283 -13.57 2.37 -14.09
N VAL A 284 -13.97 2.68 -12.84
CA VAL A 284 -13.88 4.03 -12.30
C VAL A 284 -12.43 4.41 -12.01
N LEU A 285 -11.64 3.49 -11.44
CA LEU A 285 -10.23 3.73 -11.07
C LEU A 285 -9.35 4.05 -12.28
N PHE A 286 -9.61 3.39 -13.41
CA PHE A 286 -8.81 3.54 -14.64
C PHE A 286 -9.25 4.69 -15.54
N ASP A 287 -10.42 5.29 -15.31
CA ASP A 287 -10.87 6.48 -16.03
C ASP A 287 -10.61 7.73 -15.17
N ALA A 288 -9.66 8.56 -15.58
CA ALA A 288 -9.27 9.76 -14.84
C ALA A 288 -10.43 10.71 -14.55
N ARG A 289 -11.44 10.80 -15.44
CA ARG A 289 -12.59 11.68 -15.24
C ARG A 289 -13.52 11.10 -14.18
N LYS A 290 -13.79 9.79 -14.24
CA LYS A 290 -14.60 9.12 -13.23
C LYS A 290 -13.88 9.14 -11.88
N LEU A 291 -12.59 8.84 -11.84
CA LEU A 291 -11.78 8.89 -10.64
C LEU A 291 -11.82 10.26 -9.96
N HIS A 292 -11.76 11.35 -10.75
CA HIS A 292 -11.89 12.70 -10.22
C HIS A 292 -13.25 12.96 -9.55
N LEU A 293 -14.34 12.42 -10.12
CA LEU A 293 -15.69 12.57 -9.57
C LEU A 293 -15.94 11.74 -8.31
N PHE A 294 -15.46 10.49 -8.27
CA PHE A 294 -15.70 9.58 -7.16
C PHE A 294 -14.68 9.75 -6.02
N GLY A 295 -13.49 10.27 -6.32
CA GLY A 295 -12.39 10.42 -5.38
C GLY A 295 -11.61 9.12 -5.15
N LEU A 296 -10.27 9.22 -5.16
CA LEU A 296 -9.39 8.06 -4.99
C LEU A 296 -9.55 7.39 -3.61
N HIS A 297 -9.75 8.19 -2.55
CA HIS A 297 -9.88 7.70 -1.18
C HIS A 297 -11.13 6.86 -0.97
N THR A 298 -12.29 7.36 -1.42
CA THR A 298 -13.56 6.62 -1.41
C THR A 298 -13.44 5.31 -2.18
N LEU A 299 -12.82 5.35 -3.36
CA LEU A 299 -12.74 4.21 -4.26
C LEU A 299 -11.82 3.11 -3.71
N THR A 300 -10.65 3.47 -3.19
CA THR A 300 -9.72 2.52 -2.55
C THR A 300 -10.32 1.92 -1.28
N GLY A 301 -11.03 2.72 -0.49
CA GLY A 301 -11.79 2.26 0.68
C GLY A 301 -12.87 1.24 0.31
N GLU A 302 -13.65 1.49 -0.75
CA GLU A 302 -14.72 0.59 -1.18
C GLU A 302 -14.18 -0.72 -1.80
N ILE A 303 -13.10 -0.64 -2.58
CA ILE A 303 -12.40 -1.85 -3.08
C ILE A 303 -11.92 -2.69 -1.90
N GLY A 304 -11.26 -2.08 -0.91
CA GLY A 304 -10.79 -2.75 0.30
C GLY A 304 -11.93 -3.36 1.12
N ARG A 305 -13.08 -2.67 1.22
CA ARG A 305 -14.28 -3.19 1.86
C ARG A 305 -14.79 -4.45 1.16
N LEU A 306 -14.94 -4.41 -0.17
CA LEU A 306 -15.41 -5.57 -0.95
C LEU A 306 -14.48 -6.77 -0.83
N MET A 307 -13.16 -6.55 -0.88
CA MET A 307 -12.17 -7.62 -0.70
C MET A 307 -12.31 -8.38 0.63
N GLN A 308 -12.76 -7.69 1.69
CA GLN A 308 -12.91 -8.28 3.02
C GLN A 308 -14.32 -8.84 3.28
N THR A 309 -15.36 -8.21 2.72
CA THR A 309 -16.75 -8.62 2.96
C THR A 309 -17.24 -9.70 2.01
N ASP A 310 -16.66 -9.79 0.81
CA ASP A 310 -17.09 -10.71 -0.25
C ASP A 310 -15.93 -11.64 -0.62
N SER A 311 -16.03 -12.91 -0.22
CA SER A 311 -14.99 -13.91 -0.47
C SER A 311 -14.77 -14.18 -1.96
N GLU A 312 -15.81 -14.00 -2.80
CA GLU A 312 -15.64 -14.15 -4.25
C GLU A 312 -14.81 -13.01 -4.82
N VAL A 313 -15.00 -11.78 -4.33
CA VAL A 313 -14.14 -10.65 -4.71
C VAL A 313 -12.72 -10.88 -4.22
N GLY A 314 -12.54 -11.33 -2.97
CA GLY A 314 -11.23 -11.66 -2.42
C GLY A 314 -10.47 -12.70 -3.28
N ALA A 315 -11.17 -13.72 -3.79
CA ALA A 315 -10.57 -14.74 -4.66
C ALA A 315 -10.14 -14.23 -6.06
N LEU A 316 -10.61 -13.06 -6.50
CA LEU A 316 -10.22 -12.44 -7.77
C LEU A 316 -8.97 -11.58 -7.65
N ILE A 317 -8.63 -11.14 -6.44
CA ILE A 317 -7.50 -10.27 -6.18
C ILE A 317 -6.30 -11.15 -5.79
N SER A 318 -5.34 -11.28 -6.70
CA SER A 318 -4.08 -11.97 -6.40
C SER A 318 -3.26 -11.18 -5.37
N PRO A 319 -2.29 -11.82 -4.67
CA PRO A 319 -1.41 -11.12 -3.73
C PRO A 319 -0.66 -9.95 -4.40
N TRP A 320 -0.20 -10.12 -5.64
CA TRP A 320 0.37 -9.07 -6.49
C TRP A 320 -0.52 -7.83 -6.61
N ILE A 321 -1.82 -8.01 -6.88
CA ILE A 321 -2.80 -6.92 -7.02
C ILE A 321 -3.06 -6.29 -5.64
N ALA A 322 -3.24 -7.12 -4.61
CA ALA A 322 -3.48 -6.66 -3.24
C ALA A 322 -2.34 -5.76 -2.74
N ASN A 323 -1.08 -6.12 -3.01
CA ASN A 323 0.09 -5.32 -2.64
C ASN A 323 0.07 -3.93 -3.31
N ARG A 324 -0.26 -3.87 -4.61
CA ARG A 324 -0.36 -2.59 -5.34
C ARG A 324 -1.52 -1.73 -4.85
N LEU A 325 -2.66 -2.34 -4.55
CA LEU A 325 -3.80 -1.67 -3.92
C LEU A 325 -3.43 -1.14 -2.51
N SER A 326 -2.62 -1.87 -1.75
CA SER A 326 -2.11 -1.43 -0.45
C SER A 326 -1.28 -0.15 -0.59
N SER A 327 -0.26 -0.14 -1.47
CA SER A 327 0.53 1.07 -1.74
C SER A 327 -0.34 2.23 -2.25
N LEU A 328 -1.34 1.95 -3.10
CA LEU A 328 -2.26 2.98 -3.59
C LEU A 328 -3.14 3.55 -2.47
N THR A 329 -3.56 2.71 -1.53
CA THR A 329 -4.33 3.15 -0.36
C THR A 329 -3.50 4.05 0.55
N VAL A 330 -2.21 3.75 0.73
CA VAL A 330 -1.27 4.62 1.46
C VAL A 330 -1.18 6.00 0.81
N VAL A 331 -0.92 6.06 -0.50
CA VAL A 331 -0.83 7.34 -1.23
C VAL A 331 -2.17 8.09 -1.19
N SER A 332 -3.28 7.36 -1.33
CA SER A 332 -4.61 7.93 -1.28
C SER A 332 -4.95 8.53 0.09
N GLU A 333 -4.55 7.87 1.18
CA GLU A 333 -4.71 8.38 2.54
C GLU A 333 -3.83 9.63 2.74
N CYS A 334 -2.60 9.64 2.21
CA CYS A 334 -1.74 10.81 2.27
C CYS A 334 -2.37 12.03 1.57
N LEU A 335 -2.91 11.84 0.36
CA LEU A 335 -3.64 12.88 -0.37
C LEU A 335 -4.88 13.33 0.38
N HIS A 336 -5.63 12.39 0.96
CA HIS A 336 -6.82 12.72 1.77
C HIS A 336 -6.46 13.60 2.97
N GLN A 337 -5.42 13.26 3.73
CA GLN A 337 -4.95 14.10 4.85
C GLN A 337 -4.58 15.52 4.39
N LEU A 338 -3.94 15.67 3.23
CA LEU A 338 -3.63 17.00 2.68
C LEU A 338 -4.90 17.76 2.25
N HIS A 339 -5.91 17.07 1.72
CA HIS A 339 -7.21 17.68 1.41
C HIS A 339 -7.94 18.17 2.67
N LEU A 340 -7.67 17.60 3.84
CA LEU A 340 -8.20 18.04 5.14
C LEU A 340 -7.52 19.31 5.67
N TYR A 341 -6.48 19.83 5.01
CA TYR A 341 -5.83 21.09 5.37
C TYR A 341 -6.69 22.31 4.99
N LYS A 342 -7.89 22.40 5.57
CA LYS A 342 -8.85 23.47 5.32
C LYS A 342 -8.51 24.72 6.14
N PRO A 343 -8.82 25.92 5.61
CA PRO A 343 -9.48 26.19 4.32
C PRO A 343 -8.52 26.18 3.11
N TRP A 344 -7.22 26.04 3.34
CA TRP A 344 -6.19 26.36 2.34
C TRP A 344 -5.99 25.33 1.23
N SER A 345 -6.32 24.06 1.47
CA SER A 345 -5.97 22.96 0.57
C SER A 345 -6.43 23.20 -0.88
N ARG A 346 -7.67 23.68 -1.10
CA ARG A 346 -8.22 23.90 -2.45
C ARG A 346 -7.47 24.99 -3.21
N LYS A 347 -7.16 26.11 -2.55
CA LYS A 347 -6.39 27.20 -3.15
C LYS A 347 -5.00 26.70 -3.53
N LEU A 348 -4.34 26.00 -2.61
CA LEU A 348 -2.99 25.48 -2.82
C LEU A 348 -2.94 24.42 -3.93
N GLU A 349 -3.96 23.56 -4.02
CA GLU A 349 -4.11 22.56 -5.10
C GLU A 349 -4.32 23.25 -6.47
N ASN A 350 -5.14 24.29 -6.53
CA ASN A 350 -5.33 25.07 -7.75
C ASN A 350 -4.06 25.82 -8.17
N ASP A 351 -3.37 26.44 -7.22
CA ASP A 351 -2.08 27.11 -7.45
C ASP A 351 -1.01 26.09 -7.93
N ALA A 352 -1.03 24.87 -7.39
CA ALA A 352 -0.17 23.78 -7.88
C ALA A 352 -0.49 23.39 -9.32
N ALA A 353 -1.77 23.34 -9.68
CA ALA A 353 -2.20 23.04 -11.05
C ALA A 353 -1.75 24.12 -12.04
N LEU A 354 -1.81 25.40 -11.65
CA LEU A 354 -1.29 26.52 -12.45
C LEU A 354 0.23 26.47 -12.58
N ASN A 355 0.95 26.12 -11.51
CA ASN A 355 2.41 26.02 -11.47
C ASN A 355 2.97 24.64 -11.83
N ARG A 356 2.14 23.77 -12.42
CA ARG A 356 2.46 22.35 -12.62
C ARG A 356 3.77 22.11 -13.38
N ILE A 357 4.04 22.87 -14.44
CA ILE A 357 5.26 22.74 -15.25
C ILE A 357 6.52 22.96 -14.41
N THR A 358 6.47 23.95 -13.51
CA THR A 358 7.57 24.29 -12.62
C THR A 358 7.79 23.21 -11.57
N LEU A 359 6.71 22.72 -10.96
CA LEU A 359 6.75 21.64 -9.96
C LEU A 359 7.26 20.33 -10.57
N GLU A 360 6.80 19.97 -11.77
CA GLU A 360 7.31 18.80 -12.49
C GLU A 360 8.79 18.94 -12.87
N ARG A 361 9.27 20.15 -13.16
CA ARG A 361 10.70 20.38 -13.40
C ARG A 361 11.51 20.16 -12.13
N ILE A 362 11.02 20.65 -10.97
CA ILE A 362 11.65 20.40 -9.67
C ILE A 362 11.72 18.90 -9.40
N ASP A 363 10.61 18.18 -9.61
CA ASP A 363 10.57 16.73 -9.44
C ASP A 363 11.58 16.04 -10.35
N ARG A 364 11.64 16.39 -11.64
CA ARG A 364 12.62 15.80 -12.57
C ARG A 364 14.06 16.01 -12.12
N GLU A 365 14.41 17.18 -11.57
CA GLU A 365 15.76 17.43 -11.07
C GLU A 365 16.09 16.58 -9.83
N VAL A 366 15.14 16.43 -8.90
CA VAL A 366 15.33 15.56 -7.72
C VAL A 366 15.44 14.09 -8.15
N LEU A 367 14.57 13.64 -9.06
CA LEU A 367 14.54 12.26 -9.54
C LEU A 367 15.68 11.92 -10.51
N LYS A 368 16.44 12.93 -10.96
CA LYS A 368 17.57 12.77 -11.89
C LYS A 368 18.62 11.80 -11.36
N GLN A 369 18.87 11.81 -10.05
CA GLN A 369 19.85 10.91 -9.42
C GLN A 369 19.48 9.43 -9.53
N TRP A 370 18.19 9.11 -9.68
CA TRP A 370 17.68 7.73 -9.87
C TRP A 370 17.28 7.43 -11.31
N THR A 371 17.47 8.38 -12.24
CA THR A 371 17.21 8.18 -13.67
C THR A 371 17.95 6.97 -14.27
N PRO A 372 19.19 6.63 -13.86
CA PRO A 372 19.83 5.42 -14.38
C PRO A 372 19.11 4.12 -13.99
N ILE A 373 18.37 4.10 -12.88
CA ILE A 373 17.53 2.96 -12.46
C ILE A 373 16.36 2.83 -13.44
N LEU A 374 15.64 3.93 -13.67
CA LEU A 374 14.50 3.97 -14.61
C LEU A 374 14.86 3.65 -16.06
N LYS A 375 16.09 3.97 -16.48
CA LYS A 375 16.58 3.76 -17.84
C LYS A 375 17.32 2.42 -18.02
N ALA A 376 17.18 1.49 -17.07
CA ALA A 376 17.67 0.12 -17.22
C ALA A 376 17.17 -0.47 -18.55
N LYS A 377 18.04 -1.25 -19.24
CA LYS A 377 17.68 -1.91 -20.50
C LYS A 377 18.24 -3.32 -20.53
N PHE A 378 17.44 -4.27 -20.06
CA PHE A 378 17.89 -5.65 -19.92
C PHE A 378 17.64 -6.47 -21.18
N GLU A 379 16.80 -6.00 -22.11
CA GLU A 379 16.37 -6.76 -23.31
C GLU A 379 17.52 -7.36 -24.13
N ARG A 380 18.69 -6.71 -24.18
CA ARG A 380 19.88 -7.17 -24.92
C ARG A 380 20.95 -7.82 -24.03
N SER A 381 20.69 -7.93 -22.74
CA SER A 381 21.61 -8.48 -21.75
C SER A 381 21.49 -10.01 -21.66
N GLN A 382 22.49 -10.62 -21.03
CA GLN A 382 22.47 -12.05 -20.69
C GLN A 382 22.01 -12.30 -19.24
N ILE A 383 21.41 -11.30 -18.59
CA ILE A 383 20.97 -11.38 -17.18
C ILE A 383 19.96 -12.51 -16.98
N TYR A 384 19.07 -12.74 -17.95
CA TYR A 384 18.10 -13.86 -17.90
C TYR A 384 18.75 -15.22 -17.60
N LYS A 385 20.00 -15.47 -18.02
CA LYS A 385 20.68 -16.76 -17.75
C LYS A 385 20.87 -17.03 -16.26
N TYR A 386 20.93 -15.98 -15.46
CA TYR A 386 21.17 -16.03 -14.03
C TYR A 386 19.89 -15.80 -13.23
N ALA A 387 18.90 -15.10 -13.81
CA ALA A 387 17.66 -14.74 -13.12
C ALA A 387 16.51 -15.74 -13.26
N ILE A 388 16.55 -16.68 -14.23
CA ILE A 388 15.45 -17.63 -14.44
C ILE A 388 15.24 -18.52 -13.20
N PRO A 389 14.05 -18.51 -12.57
CA PRO A 389 13.77 -19.36 -11.40
C PRO A 389 13.42 -20.81 -11.77
N THR A 390 13.00 -21.07 -13.02
CA THR A 390 12.48 -22.38 -13.45
C THR A 390 13.52 -23.50 -13.54
N ASP A 391 14.81 -23.19 -13.39
CA ASP A 391 15.91 -24.17 -13.47
C ASP A 391 16.34 -24.71 -12.09
N GLY A 392 15.64 -24.31 -11.02
CA GLY A 392 15.90 -24.78 -9.65
C GLY A 392 17.11 -24.12 -8.97
N LYS A 393 17.74 -23.11 -9.59
CA LYS A 393 18.90 -22.40 -8.99
C LYS A 393 18.61 -21.75 -7.65
N PHE A 394 17.36 -21.40 -7.40
CA PHE A 394 16.90 -20.69 -6.22
C PHE A 394 16.06 -21.56 -5.28
N THR A 395 16.16 -22.90 -5.38
CA THR A 395 15.49 -23.79 -4.44
C THR A 395 16.04 -23.58 -3.02
N TYR A 396 15.22 -23.03 -2.12
CA TYR A 396 15.64 -22.62 -0.78
C TYR A 396 14.78 -23.30 0.32
N PRO A 397 15.08 -24.55 0.69
CA PRO A 397 14.23 -25.34 1.59
C PRO A 397 14.46 -25.00 3.07
N ILE A 398 14.24 -23.74 3.47
CA ILE A 398 14.47 -23.26 4.84
C ILE A 398 13.61 -23.97 5.90
N HIS A 399 12.43 -24.46 5.51
CA HIS A 399 11.51 -25.21 6.37
C HIS A 399 11.96 -26.65 6.65
N ARG A 400 12.96 -27.16 5.92
CA ARG A 400 13.47 -28.53 6.14
C ARG A 400 14.51 -28.56 7.24
N ARG A 401 14.61 -29.70 7.94
CA ARG A 401 15.63 -29.92 8.98
C ARG A 401 17.02 -29.65 8.43
N ARG A 402 17.82 -28.83 9.13
CA ARG A 402 19.22 -28.60 8.79
C ARG A 402 20.00 -29.91 8.90
N ASN A 403 20.53 -30.34 7.76
CA ASN A 403 21.47 -31.45 7.62
C ASN A 403 22.50 -31.02 6.56
N LYS A 404 23.60 -31.77 6.42
CA LYS A 404 24.69 -31.41 5.50
C LYS A 404 24.19 -31.09 4.09
N GLN A 405 23.38 -31.98 3.52
CA GLN A 405 22.84 -31.83 2.17
C GLN A 405 21.94 -30.59 2.01
N ASN A 406 21.04 -30.34 2.97
CA ASN A 406 20.15 -29.19 2.94
C ASN A 406 20.93 -27.88 3.09
N VAL A 407 21.95 -27.83 3.96
CA VAL A 407 22.81 -26.65 4.10
C VAL A 407 23.61 -26.38 2.82
N GLU A 408 24.12 -27.42 2.15
CA GLU A 408 24.78 -27.27 0.85
C GLU A 408 23.83 -26.71 -0.22
N ILE A 409 22.56 -27.13 -0.23
CA ILE A 409 21.53 -26.58 -1.12
C ILE A 409 21.27 -25.09 -0.83
N LEU A 410 21.09 -24.71 0.45
CA LEU A 410 20.88 -23.32 0.85
C LEU A 410 22.06 -22.44 0.41
N ARG A 411 23.29 -22.85 0.74
CA ARG A 411 24.50 -22.12 0.36
C ARG A 411 24.69 -22.02 -1.15
N LYS A 412 24.33 -23.05 -1.92
CA LYS A 412 24.38 -23.02 -3.38
C LYS A 412 23.37 -22.03 -3.96
N ALA A 413 22.16 -21.99 -3.43
CA ALA A 413 21.15 -21.02 -3.85
C ALA A 413 21.57 -19.57 -3.53
N GLU A 414 22.14 -19.34 -2.34
CA GLU A 414 22.72 -18.05 -1.94
C GLU A 414 23.86 -17.62 -2.87
N ALA A 415 24.79 -18.53 -3.21
CA ALA A 415 25.87 -18.23 -4.13
C ALA A 415 25.38 -17.91 -5.56
N ASN A 416 24.31 -18.57 -6.03
CA ASN A 416 23.69 -18.24 -7.31
C ASN A 416 23.06 -16.83 -7.29
N LEU A 417 22.42 -16.46 -6.19
CA LEU A 417 21.84 -15.13 -5.99
C LEU A 417 22.94 -14.05 -5.96
N ASP A 418 24.03 -14.29 -5.25
CA ASP A 418 25.19 -13.38 -5.20
C ASP A 418 25.80 -13.16 -6.59
N GLU A 419 25.95 -14.22 -7.38
CA GLU A 419 26.46 -14.12 -8.75
C GLU A 419 25.52 -13.33 -9.67
N LEU A 420 24.19 -13.51 -9.52
CA LEU A 420 23.21 -12.70 -10.22
C LEU A 420 23.37 -11.22 -9.87
N TRP A 421 23.39 -10.87 -8.59
CA TRP A 421 23.52 -9.48 -8.15
C TRP A 421 24.82 -8.84 -8.64
N ARG A 422 25.93 -9.57 -8.63
CA ARG A 422 27.20 -9.09 -9.20
C ARG A 422 27.08 -8.73 -10.68
N ILE A 423 26.31 -9.50 -11.45
CA ILE A 423 26.08 -9.25 -12.88
C ILE A 423 25.14 -8.05 -13.09
N VAL A 424 24.08 -7.96 -12.29
CA VAL A 424 23.15 -6.82 -12.30
C VAL A 424 23.90 -5.53 -11.95
N ASP A 425 24.66 -5.53 -10.86
CA ASP A 425 25.44 -4.38 -10.41
C ASP A 425 26.43 -3.94 -11.50
N ARG A 426 27.10 -4.90 -12.18
CA ARG A 426 27.97 -4.59 -13.33
C ARG A 426 27.21 -3.95 -14.49
N HIS A 427 26.02 -4.45 -14.81
CA HIS A 427 25.20 -3.91 -15.89
C HIS A 427 24.76 -2.47 -15.59
N PHE A 428 24.41 -2.16 -14.35
CA PHE A 428 24.12 -0.78 -13.96
C PHE A 428 25.36 0.10 -14.02
N LYS A 429 26.51 -0.38 -13.50
CA LYS A 429 27.77 0.38 -13.54
C LYS A 429 28.20 0.76 -14.96
N SER A 430 27.97 -0.11 -15.96
CA SER A 430 28.27 0.23 -17.36
C SER A 430 27.36 1.31 -17.95
N ASN A 431 26.15 1.49 -17.40
CA ASN A 431 25.12 2.40 -17.92
C ASN A 431 24.94 3.68 -17.08
N ALA A 432 25.49 3.72 -15.86
CA ALA A 432 25.20 4.73 -14.84
C ALA A 432 26.48 5.35 -14.23
N GLU A 433 27.40 5.82 -15.08
CA GLU A 433 28.64 6.51 -14.65
C GLU A 433 29.45 5.73 -13.58
N GLY A 434 29.46 4.40 -13.65
CA GLY A 434 30.20 3.55 -12.71
C GLY A 434 29.49 3.25 -11.38
N LYS A 435 28.24 3.70 -11.18
CA LYS A 435 27.44 3.39 -9.98
C LYS A 435 26.47 2.23 -10.24
N SER A 436 26.31 1.32 -9.28
CA SER A 436 25.21 0.34 -9.31
C SER A 436 23.90 0.96 -8.83
N GLN A 437 22.78 0.30 -9.11
CA GLN A 437 21.47 0.65 -8.56
C GLN A 437 21.46 0.70 -7.03
N HIS A 438 22.26 -0.14 -6.35
CA HIS A 438 22.40 -0.12 -4.89
C HIS A 438 23.24 1.06 -4.42
N ASP A 439 24.33 1.39 -5.10
CA ASP A 439 25.15 2.57 -4.78
C ASP A 439 24.33 3.87 -4.87
N LEU A 440 23.36 3.93 -5.80
CA LEU A 440 22.49 5.10 -5.98
C LEU A 440 21.51 5.32 -4.82
N ILE A 441 21.15 4.26 -4.08
CA ILE A 441 20.21 4.35 -2.95
C ILE A 441 20.89 4.10 -1.59
N ALA A 442 22.17 3.75 -1.56
CA ALA A 442 22.88 3.37 -0.33
C ALA A 442 22.84 4.45 0.77
N HIS A 443 22.80 5.72 0.38
CA HIS A 443 22.68 6.86 1.31
C HIS A 443 21.31 6.98 1.97
N LEU A 444 20.28 6.31 1.43
CA LEU A 444 18.93 6.24 1.98
C LEU A 444 18.76 5.03 2.91
N LEU A 445 19.49 3.94 2.68
CA LEU A 445 19.36 2.71 3.46
C LEU A 445 19.84 2.88 4.90
N ARG A 446 19.24 2.13 5.82
CA ARG A 446 19.70 2.05 7.21
C ARG A 446 21.08 1.38 7.28
N LYS A 447 21.96 1.94 8.10
CA LYS A 447 23.39 1.56 8.16
C LYS A 447 23.67 0.31 8.99
N ASP A 448 22.71 -0.15 9.77
CA ASP A 448 22.83 -1.24 10.75
C ASP A 448 22.54 -2.63 10.18
N ARG A 449 22.03 -2.73 8.95
CA ARG A 449 21.68 -4.01 8.34
C ARG A 449 22.81 -4.59 7.50
N VAL A 450 23.14 -5.85 7.79
CA VAL A 450 24.09 -6.66 7.02
C VAL A 450 23.39 -7.92 6.54
N ILE A 451 23.63 -8.30 5.29
CA ILE A 451 23.10 -9.50 4.66
C ILE A 451 23.52 -10.75 5.45
N GLN A 452 22.56 -11.58 5.86
CA GLN A 452 22.84 -12.85 6.50
C GLN A 452 22.96 -13.98 5.45
N ARG A 453 23.88 -14.91 5.71
CA ARG A 453 24.14 -16.08 4.86
C ARG A 453 24.15 -17.34 5.69
N THR A 454 23.82 -18.47 5.07
CA THR A 454 23.82 -19.75 5.77
C THR A 454 25.27 -20.16 6.09
N PRO A 455 25.62 -20.36 7.38
CA PRO A 455 26.97 -20.79 7.75
C PRO A 455 27.24 -22.23 7.29
N GLU A 456 28.51 -22.63 7.33
CA GLU A 456 28.88 -24.00 7.02
C GLU A 456 28.24 -25.01 7.97
N TRP A 457 27.88 -26.18 7.43
CA TRP A 457 27.37 -27.25 8.26
C TRP A 457 28.48 -27.79 9.17
N THR A 458 28.37 -27.50 10.45
CA THR A 458 29.13 -28.18 11.49
C THR A 458 28.34 -29.39 11.97
N ARG A 459 29.02 -30.52 12.16
CA ARG A 459 28.40 -31.68 12.81
C ARG A 459 28.11 -31.26 14.26
N PRO A 460 26.90 -31.46 14.79
CA PRO A 460 26.69 -31.25 16.22
C PRO A 460 27.69 -32.12 16.96
N GLU A 461 28.55 -31.50 17.78
CA GLU A 461 29.44 -32.23 18.66
C GLU A 461 28.56 -33.13 19.53
N ASN A 462 28.87 -34.42 19.55
CA ASN A 462 28.30 -35.35 20.52
C ASN A 462 28.89 -35.05 21.90
N THR A 463 28.82 -33.82 22.36
CA THR A 463 29.09 -33.49 23.75
C THR A 463 27.83 -33.87 24.50
N ARG A 464 27.66 -35.17 24.74
CA ARG A 464 27.02 -35.63 25.97
C ARG A 464 27.92 -35.15 27.10
N ALA A 465 27.88 -33.86 27.40
CA ALA A 465 28.14 -33.44 28.76
C ALA A 465 27.10 -34.21 29.59
N PRO A 466 27.49 -34.95 30.65
CA PRO A 466 26.50 -35.42 31.60
C PRO A 466 25.74 -34.17 32.02
N ALA A 467 24.44 -34.12 31.69
CA ALA A 467 23.59 -33.08 32.22
C ALA A 467 23.79 -33.14 33.73
N GLU A 468 24.35 -32.07 34.31
CA GLU A 468 24.17 -31.86 35.74
C GLU A 468 22.66 -32.00 35.96
N LYS A 469 22.29 -32.90 36.87
CA LYS A 469 20.90 -33.01 37.31
C LYS A 469 20.58 -31.68 37.98
N GLU A 470 20.14 -30.70 37.22
CA GLU A 470 19.42 -29.58 37.77
C GLU A 470 18.19 -30.19 38.44
N ASP A 471 18.10 -30.03 39.77
CA ASP A 471 16.91 -30.38 40.52
C ASP A 471 15.76 -29.57 39.95
N TYR A 472 14.95 -30.21 39.09
CA TYR A 472 13.79 -29.60 38.48
C TYR A 472 12.72 -29.42 39.55
N GLU A 473 12.65 -28.23 40.13
CA GLU A 473 11.59 -27.85 41.05
C GLU A 473 10.32 -27.51 40.26
N TYR A 474 9.43 -28.50 40.09
CA TYR A 474 8.16 -28.32 39.38
C TYR A 474 7.27 -27.31 40.11
N ARG A 475 7.00 -26.17 39.46
CA ARG A 475 5.97 -25.21 39.90
C ARG A 475 4.74 -25.32 39.01
N PRO A 476 3.57 -25.72 39.54
CA PRO A 476 2.34 -25.76 38.74
C PRO A 476 1.91 -24.35 38.34
N PHE A 477 1.38 -24.21 37.12
CA PHE A 477 0.86 -22.94 36.58
C PHE A 477 -0.29 -22.34 37.41
N SER A 478 -0.99 -23.15 38.21
CA SER A 478 -1.97 -22.69 39.18
C SER A 478 -1.96 -23.61 40.39
N THR A 479 -1.78 -23.07 41.59
CA THR A 479 -1.84 -23.84 42.84
C THR A 479 -3.27 -24.24 43.23
N LEU A 480 -4.29 -23.54 42.70
CA LEU A 480 -5.71 -23.76 43.02
C LEU A 480 -6.36 -24.86 42.17
N PHE A 481 -5.91 -25.02 40.92
CA PHE A 481 -6.48 -26.00 39.97
C PHE A 481 -5.53 -27.17 39.68
N HIS A 482 -4.39 -27.25 40.36
CA HIS A 482 -3.45 -28.34 40.18
C HIS A 482 -3.83 -29.55 41.03
N ASP A 483 -4.16 -30.65 40.36
CA ASP A 483 -4.36 -31.95 40.98
C ASP A 483 -2.99 -32.63 41.17
N VAL A 484 -2.50 -32.62 42.41
CA VAL A 484 -1.21 -33.21 42.82
C VAL A 484 -1.15 -34.71 42.47
N THR A 485 -2.29 -35.40 42.40
CA THR A 485 -2.32 -36.84 42.06
C THR A 485 -2.07 -37.13 40.58
N LYS A 486 -2.20 -36.12 39.71
CA LYS A 486 -1.90 -36.19 38.27
C LYS A 486 -0.57 -35.53 37.91
N GLN A 487 0.22 -35.17 38.91
CA GLN A 487 1.51 -34.53 38.72
C GLN A 487 2.50 -35.55 38.13
N VAL A 488 2.91 -35.33 36.87
CA VAL A 488 3.94 -36.14 36.22
C VAL A 488 5.30 -35.69 36.76
N THR A 489 5.79 -36.40 37.78
CA THR A 489 7.14 -36.20 38.34
C THR A 489 8.05 -37.33 37.89
N GLY A 490 8.73 -37.13 36.77
CA GLY A 490 9.71 -38.08 36.24
C GLY A 490 10.30 -37.63 34.92
N THR A 491 11.55 -38.00 34.66
CA THR A 491 12.18 -37.90 33.35
C THR A 491 11.33 -38.66 32.33
N PHE A 492 10.91 -37.98 31.26
CA PHE A 492 10.19 -38.59 30.15
C PHE A 492 11.11 -39.58 29.41
N ASP A 493 11.25 -40.80 29.94
CA ASP A 493 11.76 -41.92 29.17
C ASP A 493 10.67 -42.35 28.19
N HIS A 494 10.97 -42.24 26.90
CA HIS A 494 10.07 -42.49 25.78
C HIS A 494 9.66 -43.99 25.63
N VAL A 495 9.79 -44.79 26.69
CA VAL A 495 9.68 -46.26 26.70
C VAL A 495 8.69 -46.80 27.74
N THR A 496 8.08 -45.98 28.61
CA THR A 496 7.00 -46.49 29.49
C THR A 496 5.69 -46.59 28.72
N HIS A 497 5.34 -47.83 28.39
CA HIS A 497 4.06 -48.27 27.86
C HIS A 497 2.85 -47.57 28.51
N PHE A 498 2.18 -46.71 27.76
CA PHE A 498 0.74 -46.52 27.97
C PHE A 498 0.05 -47.82 27.53
N PRO A 499 -0.84 -48.43 28.33
CA PRO A 499 -1.61 -49.57 27.85
C PRO A 499 -2.43 -49.11 26.64
N GLU A 500 -2.13 -49.68 25.48
CA GLU A 500 -2.89 -49.45 24.25
C GLU A 500 -4.34 -49.86 24.50
N THR A 501 -5.26 -48.90 24.53
CA THR A 501 -6.68 -49.20 24.33
C THR A 501 -6.85 -49.74 22.91
N PRO A 502 -7.37 -50.96 22.71
CA PRO A 502 -7.46 -51.56 21.39
C PRO A 502 -8.47 -50.79 20.54
N LYS A 503 -7.98 -50.03 19.54
CA LYS A 503 -8.81 -49.46 18.48
C LYS A 503 -9.15 -50.57 17.48
N ALA A 504 -10.40 -51.02 17.49
CA ALA A 504 -10.95 -51.91 16.48
C ALA A 504 -10.82 -51.27 15.08
N LYS A 505 -10.12 -51.94 14.16
CA LYS A 505 -10.04 -51.55 12.74
C LYS A 505 -11.23 -52.15 11.99
N THR A 506 -12.22 -51.33 11.67
CA THR A 506 -13.20 -51.65 10.61
C THR A 506 -12.59 -51.33 9.26
N ARG A 507 -12.00 -52.35 8.63
CA ARG A 507 -11.69 -52.33 7.19
C ARG A 507 -12.97 -52.73 6.45
N GLY A 508 -13.53 -51.81 5.66
CA GLY A 508 -14.58 -52.14 4.70
C GLY A 508 -14.04 -53.10 3.65
N SER A 509 -14.60 -54.30 3.60
CA SER A 509 -14.42 -55.26 2.52
C SER A 509 -15.23 -54.82 1.30
N ALA A 510 -14.58 -54.84 0.14
CA ALA A 510 -15.22 -54.70 -1.16
C ALA A 510 -16.07 -55.94 -1.46
N THR A 511 -17.30 -55.70 -1.94
CA THR A 511 -18.03 -56.51 -2.91
C THR A 511 -18.84 -55.56 -3.77
#